data_AF-A0A947FLX5-F1
#
_entry.id   AF-A0A947FLX5-F1
#
_cell.length_a   1.000
_cell.length_b   1.000
_cell.length_c   1.000
_cell.angle_alpha   90.00
_cell.angle_beta   90.00
_cell.angle_gamma   90.00
#
_symmetry.space_group_name_H-M   'P 1'
#
loop_
_entity.id
_entity.type
_entity.pdbx_description
1 polymer ?
#
loop_
_entity_poly.entity_id
_entity_poly.type
_entity_poly.pdbx_seq_one_letter_code
_entity_poly.pdbx_strand_id
1 'polypeptide(L)' 'DSDEGESRENYQKASLLITLNNGDKSYAHVDMDLINRALQNISTDELNILVEAIVDAVENPDERSYCQIIKDSDRNSE' A
#
# COMPACT_ATOMS: atom_id res chain seq x y z
N ASP A 1 -30.03 -32.44 -19.86
CA ASP A 1 -29.97 -30.99 -20.03
C ASP A 1 -28.95 -30.42 -19.08
N SER A 2 -27.82 -30.07 -19.67
CA SER A 2 -26.64 -29.47 -19.04
C SER A 2 -26.81 -27.95 -19.06
N ASP A 3 -26.50 -27.30 -17.95
CA ASP A 3 -26.19 -25.86 -17.83
C ASP A 3 -25.39 -25.74 -16.51
N GLU A 4 -24.06 -25.90 -16.52
CA GLU A 4 -23.08 -24.79 -16.62
C GLU A 4 -23.36 -23.73 -15.53
N GLY A 5 -22.56 -23.60 -14.47
CA GLY A 5 -21.15 -23.21 -14.53
C GLY A 5 -20.98 -21.78 -14.03
N GLU A 6 -21.36 -21.47 -12.78
CA GLU A 6 -20.90 -20.25 -12.10
C GLU A 6 -20.17 -20.65 -10.82
N SER A 7 -18.88 -20.92 -10.96
CA SER A 7 -17.93 -20.81 -9.87
C SER A 7 -18.03 -19.37 -9.35
N ARG A 8 -18.81 -19.16 -8.29
CA ARG A 8 -18.72 -17.97 -7.46
C ARG A 8 -17.33 -18.00 -6.82
N GLU A 9 -16.34 -17.54 -7.56
CA GLU A 9 -15.06 -17.12 -7.02
C GLU A 9 -15.41 -16.11 -5.93
N ASN A 10 -15.36 -16.57 -4.69
CA ASN A 10 -15.55 -15.72 -3.52
C ASN A 10 -14.37 -14.77 -3.48
N TYR A 11 -14.40 -13.72 -4.30
CA TYR A 11 -13.50 -12.58 -4.22
C TYR A 11 -13.80 -11.85 -2.91
N GLN A 12 -13.28 -12.39 -1.82
CA GLN A 12 -13.25 -11.67 -0.57
C GLN A 12 -12.30 -10.50 -0.80
N LYS A 13 -12.83 -9.28 -0.74
CA LYS A 13 -12.03 -8.06 -0.81
C LYS A 13 -11.77 -7.58 0.60
N ALA A 14 -10.50 -7.39 0.95
CA ALA A 14 -10.12 -6.63 2.12
C ALA A 14 -10.25 -5.13 1.80
N SER A 15 -10.54 -4.32 2.82
CA SER A 15 -10.49 -2.87 2.70
C SER A 15 -9.53 -2.30 3.72
N LEU A 16 -8.56 -1.52 3.26
CA LEU A 16 -7.67 -0.73 4.10
C LEU A 16 -8.30 0.65 4.26
N LEU A 17 -8.54 1.05 5.51
CA LEU A 17 -8.95 2.41 5.86
C LEU A 17 -7.68 3.24 6.06
N ILE A 18 -7.48 4.22 5.19
CA ILE A 18 -6.35 5.13 5.23
C ILE A 18 -6.87 6.49 5.70
N THR A 19 -6.17 7.09 6.68
CA THR A 19 -6.47 8.45 7.13
C THR A 19 -5.37 9.37 6.61
N LEU A 20 -5.78 10.39 5.88
CA LEU A 20 -4.93 11.43 5.32
C LEU A 20 -4.61 12.50 6.37
N ASN A 21 -3.55 13.28 6.18
CA ASN A 21 -3.11 14.29 7.14
C ASN A 21 -4.15 15.41 7.37
N ASN A 22 -4.99 15.67 6.37
CA ASN A 22 -6.11 16.61 6.50
C ASN A 22 -7.33 16.04 7.26
N GLY A 23 -7.25 14.78 7.71
CA GLY A 23 -8.32 14.07 8.41
C GLY A 23 -9.31 13.34 7.49
N ASP A 24 -9.14 13.45 6.16
CA ASP A 24 -9.97 12.71 5.21
C ASP A 24 -9.69 11.21 5.29
N LYS A 25 -10.72 10.42 4.97
CA LYS A 25 -10.66 8.96 4.99
C LYS A 25 -10.76 8.42 3.58
N SER A 26 -9.79 7.59 3.20
CA SER A 26 -9.77 6.89 1.93
C SER A 26 -9.88 5.38 2.16
N TYR A 27 -10.69 4.71 1.34
CA TYR A 27 -10.84 3.26 1.37
C TYR A 27 -10.11 2.66 0.18
N ALA A 28 -9.05 1.90 0.45
CA ALA A 28 -8.37 1.12 -0.57
C ALA A 28 -8.89 -0.32 -0.55
N HIS A 29 -9.46 -0.77 -1.67
CA HIS A 29 -9.89 -2.15 -1.84
C HIS A 29 -8.71 -3.00 -2.33
N VAL A 30 -8.38 -4.03 -1.56
CA VAL A 30 -7.28 -4.95 -1.84
C VAL A 30 -7.81 -6.37 -1.88
N ASP A 31 -7.23 -7.19 -2.74
CA ASP A 31 -7.53 -8.62 -2.78
C ASP A 31 -7.15 -9.29 -1.44
N MET A 32 -8.04 -10.10 -0.88
CA MET A 32 -7.78 -10.79 0.39
C MET A 32 -6.60 -11.77 0.29
N ASP A 33 -6.42 -12.43 -0.85
CA ASP A 33 -5.29 -13.35 -1.06
C ASP A 33 -3.96 -12.59 -1.09
N LEU A 34 -3.96 -11.35 -1.59
CA LEU A 34 -2.78 -10.50 -1.54
C LEU A 34 -2.46 -10.10 -0.10
N ILE A 35 -3.45 -9.65 0.67
CA ILE A 35 -3.26 -9.30 2.09
C ILE A 35 -2.77 -10.52 2.89
N ASN A 36 -3.38 -11.68 2.67
CA ASN A 36 -2.97 -12.91 3.35
C ASN A 36 -1.52 -13.29 3.03
N ARG A 37 -1.09 -13.20 1.77
CA ARG A 37 0.31 -13.45 1.39
C ARG A 37 1.28 -12.42 1.97
N ALA A 38 0.87 -11.15 2.04
CA ALA A 38 1.69 -10.12 2.68
C ALA A 38 1.87 -10.43 4.18
N LEU A 39 0.78 -10.70 4.89
CA LEU A 39 0.79 -10.99 6.32
C LEU A 39 1.49 -12.30 6.71
N GLN A 40 1.80 -13.18 5.76
CA GLN A 40 2.68 -14.33 5.98
C GLN A 40 4.16 -13.94 6.12
N ASN A 41 4.55 -12.78 5.60
CA ASN A 41 5.95 -12.34 5.52
C ASN A 41 6.24 -11.09 6.36
N ILE A 42 5.24 -10.24 6.57
CA ILE A 42 5.34 -9.02 7.38
C ILE A 42 4.21 -8.99 8.41
N SER A 43 4.49 -8.38 9.55
CA SER A 43 3.48 -8.06 10.56
C SER A 43 2.53 -6.96 10.08
N THR A 44 1.40 -6.82 10.76
CA THR A 44 0.46 -5.71 10.54
C THR A 44 1.13 -4.35 10.79
N ASP A 45 2.03 -4.27 11.77
CA ASP A 45 2.75 -3.03 12.10
C ASP A 45 3.70 -2.62 10.96
N GLU A 46 4.44 -3.58 10.39
CA GLU A 46 5.31 -3.34 9.23
C GLU A 46 4.49 -2.96 7.99
N LEU A 47 3.33 -3.58 7.78
CA LEU A 47 2.40 -3.19 6.72
C LEU A 47 1.90 -1.75 6.94
N ASN A 48 1.59 -1.38 8.18
CA ASN A 48 1.16 -0.02 8.51
C ASN A 48 2.27 1.00 8.23
N ILE A 49 3.51 0.72 8.64
CA ILE A 49 4.68 1.57 8.33
C ILE A 49 4.84 1.76 6.83
N LEU A 50 4.68 0.69 6.03
CA LEU A 50 4.74 0.78 4.57
C LEU A 50 3.62 1.67 4.01
N VAL A 51 2.39 1.50 4.48
CA VAL A 51 1.24 2.32 4.03
C VAL A 51 1.44 3.78 4.41
N GLU A 52 1.87 4.07 5.63
CA GLU A 52 2.15 5.43 6.11
C GLU A 52 3.22 6.12 5.26
N ALA A 53 4.32 5.43 4.94
CA ALA A 53 5.37 5.98 4.07
C ALA A 53 4.86 6.32 2.67
N ILE A 54 3.95 5.51 2.11
CA ILE A 54 3.33 5.78 0.81
C ILE A 54 2.40 6.99 0.90
N VAL A 55 1.57 7.07 1.94
CA VAL A 55 0.68 8.21 2.17
C VAL A 55 1.48 9.50 2.31
N ASP A 56 2.53 9.49 3.11
CA ASP A 56 3.42 10.64 3.29
C ASP A 56 4.04 11.07 1.97
N ALA A 57 4.57 10.14 1.16
CA ALA A 57 5.14 10.47 -0.14
C ALA A 57 4.11 11.04 -1.15
N VAL A 58 2.84 10.63 -1.05
CA VAL A 58 1.76 11.13 -1.90
C VAL A 58 1.29 12.51 -1.46
N GLU A 59 1.19 12.74 -0.15
CA GLU A 59 0.77 14.03 0.42
C GLU A 59 1.90 15.08 0.40
N ASN A 60 3.14 14.63 0.50
CA ASN A 60 4.36 15.44 0.52
C ASN A 60 5.31 14.95 -0.59
N PRO A 61 4.97 15.15 -1.88
CA PRO A 61 5.79 14.69 -2.99
C PRO A 61 7.16 15.37 -2.96
N ASP A 62 8.23 14.58 -3.06
CA ASP A 62 9.57 15.12 -3.20
C ASP A 62 9.74 15.75 -4.60
N GLU A 63 9.78 17.06 -4.65
CA GLU A 63 9.96 17.83 -5.90
C GLU A 63 11.41 17.81 -6.41
N ARG A 64 12.35 17.23 -5.64
CA ARG A 64 13.74 17.10 -6.07
C ARG A 64 13.83 16.06 -7.18
N SER A 65 14.66 16.34 -8.18
CA SER A 65 14.96 15.35 -9.22
C SER A 65 15.67 14.14 -8.61
N TYR A 66 15.39 12.92 -9.09
CA TYR A 66 16.06 11.68 -8.60
C TYR A 66 17.58 11.80 -8.50
N CYS A 67 18.24 12.48 -9.45
CA CYS A 67 19.68 12.71 -9.43
C CYS A 67 20.16 13.60 -8.26
N GLN A 68 19.30 14.47 -7.72
CA GLN A 68 19.60 15.29 -6.54
C GLN A 68 19.44 14.49 -5.25
N ILE A 69 18.44 13.58 -5.19
CA ILE A 69 18.20 12.72 -4.03
C ILE A 69 19.41 11.81 -3.76
N ILE A 70 19.92 11.12 -4.79
CA ILE A 70 21.10 10.23 -4.65
C ILE A 70 22.34 11.03 -4.20
N LYS A 71 22.57 12.20 -4.79
CA LYS A 71 23.71 13.06 -4.48
C LYS A 71 23.68 13.65 -3.06
N ASP A 72 22.50 13.79 -2.47
CA ASP A 72 22.32 14.27 -1.10
C ASP A 72 22.48 13.14 -0.07
N SER A 73 22.01 11.93 -0.38
CA SER A 73 22.23 10.74 0.46
C SER A 73 23.70 10.35 0.59
N ASP A 74 24.47 10.45 -0.51
CA ASP A 74 25.92 10.17 -0.50
C ASP A 74 26.71 11.16 0.37
N ARG A 75 26.28 12.44 0.42
CA ARG A 75 26.97 13.49 1.19
C ARG A 75 26.71 13.47 2.69
N ASN A 76 25.63 12.81 3.13
CA ASN A 76 25.27 12.73 4.54
C ASN A 76 25.79 11.44 5.21
N SER A 77 26.62 10.69 4.50
CA SER A 77 27.24 9.43 4.94
C SER A 77 28.73 9.59 5.32
N GLU A 78 29.25 10.82 5.33
CA GLU A 78 30.62 11.20 5.74
C GLU A 78 30.67 11.83 7.13
#